data_AF-A0A2P8LK50-F1
#
_entry.id   AF-A0A2P8LK50-F1
#
_cell.length_a   1.000
_cell.length_b   1.000
_cell.length_c   1.000
_cell.angle_alpha   90.00
_cell.angle_beta   90.00
_cell.angle_gamma   90.00
#
_symmetry.space_group_name_H-M   'P 1'
#
loop_
_entity.id
_entity.type
_entity.pdbx_description
1 polymer ?
#
loop_
_entity_poly.entity_id
_entity_poly.type
_entity_poly.pdbx_seq_one_letter_code
_entity_poly.pdbx_strand_id
1 'polypeptide(L)' 'MTDNDMIKIPDLTSIVIHSRFIQRGLAREIISKRGDYKALYKISLDHNLTLQAVGYISRLDLREIEIARAN' A
#
# COMPACT_ATOMS: atom_id res chain seq x y z
N MET A 1 9.54 -11.96 8.86
CA MET A 1 8.94 -10.69 8.41
C MET A 1 7.47 -10.75 8.73
N THR A 2 6.99 -9.87 9.61
CA THR A 2 5.63 -9.94 10.16
C THR A 2 4.68 -9.02 9.39
N ASP A 3 3.38 -9.27 9.46
CA ASP A 3 2.36 -8.40 8.86
C ASP A 3 2.29 -7.02 9.53
N ASN A 4 2.79 -6.91 10.76
CA ASN A 4 2.90 -5.65 11.50
C ASN A 4 4.12 -4.82 11.09
N ASP A 5 5.05 -5.38 10.31
CA ASP A 5 6.22 -4.63 9.84
C ASP A 5 5.74 -3.48 8.94
N MET A 6 6.25 -2.28 9.19
CA MET A 6 5.95 -1.12 8.35
C MET A 6 6.78 -1.17 7.07
N ILE A 7 6.13 -0.87 5.94
CA ILE A 7 6.77 -0.66 4.65
C ILE A 7 6.60 0.78 4.20
N LYS A 8 7.62 1.33 3.55
CA LYS A 8 7.62 2.68 3.01
C LYS A 8 7.11 2.65 1.58
N ILE A 9 6.03 3.38 1.30
CA ILE A 9 5.43 3.53 -0.03
C ILE A 9 5.52 5.00 -0.48
N PRO A 10 5.68 5.28 -1.78
CA PRO A 10 5.62 6.64 -2.28
C PRO A 10 4.22 7.24 -2.10
N ASP A 11 4.14 8.48 -1.60
CA ASP A 11 2.93 9.30 -1.63
C ASP A 11 2.85 10.02 -2.96
N LEU A 12 2.04 9.48 -3.87
CA LEU A 12 1.89 10.00 -5.23
C LEU A 12 1.06 11.31 -5.29
N THR A 13 0.52 11.79 -4.17
CA THR A 13 -0.24 13.05 -4.12
C THR A 13 0.61 14.29 -3.90
N SER A 14 1.89 14.13 -3.55
CA SER A 14 2.76 15.26 -3.23
C SER A 14 3.67 15.63 -4.40
N ILE A 15 3.82 16.95 -4.62
CA ILE A 15 4.75 17.55 -5.59
C ILE A 15 6.21 17.24 -5.21
N VAL A 16 6.44 16.94 -3.92
CA VAL A 16 7.71 16.48 -3.36
C VAL A 16 7.54 15.00 -3.03
N ILE A 17 8.54 14.14 -3.31
CA ILE A 17 8.47 12.70 -2.99
C ILE A 17 8.36 12.50 -1.47
N HIS A 18 7.12 12.45 -0.98
CA HIS A 18 6.80 12.04 0.36
C HIS A 18 6.63 10.52 0.35
N SER A 19 6.87 9.90 1.49
CA SER A 19 6.57 8.49 1.65
C SER A 19 5.63 8.29 2.82
N ARG A 20 4.70 7.37 2.66
CA ARG A 20 3.85 6.90 3.75
C ARG A 20 4.38 5.57 4.25
N PHE A 21 4.12 5.31 5.51
CA PHE A 21 4.37 4.02 6.11
C PHE A 21 3.03 3.30 6.23
N ILE A 22 2.95 2.07 5.73
CA ILE A 22 1.79 1.20 5.90
C ILE A 22 2.23 -0.14 6.44
N GLN A 23 1.34 -0.85 7.12
CA GLN A 23 1.62 -2.22 7.55
C GLN A 23 1.73 -3.16 6.34
N ARG A 24 2.67 -4.11 6.39
CA ARG A 24 2.82 -5.11 5.33
C ARG A 24 1.56 -5.95 5.15
N GLY A 25 0.84 -6.25 6.23
CA GLY A 25 -0.45 -6.96 6.18
C GLY A 25 -1.47 -6.21 5.33
N LEU A 26 -1.59 -4.90 5.54
CA LEU A 26 -2.46 -4.04 4.72
C LEU A 26 -2.01 -4.02 3.25
N ALA A 27 -0.70 -3.98 2.98
CA ALA A 27 -0.18 -4.04 1.62
C ALA A 27 -0.53 -5.37 0.93
N ARG A 28 -0.40 -6.49 1.64
CA ARG A 28 -0.80 -7.83 1.17
C ARG A 28 -2.29 -7.89 0.87
N GLU A 29 -3.11 -7.34 1.76
CA GLU A 29 -4.56 -7.26 1.55
C GLU A 29 -4.88 -6.48 0.27
N ILE A 30 -4.27 -5.30 0.09
CA ILE A 30 -4.47 -4.48 -1.11
C ILE A 30 -4.06 -5.23 -2.39
N ILE A 31 -2.92 -5.93 -2.39
CA ILE A 31 -2.47 -6.74 -3.52
C ILE A 31 -3.46 -7.88 -3.81
N SER A 32 -4.00 -8.53 -2.78
CA SER A 32 -4.99 -9.61 -2.94
C SER A 32 -6.30 -9.15 -3.59
N LYS A 33 -6.59 -7.85 -3.56
CA LYS A 33 -7.77 -7.22 -4.17
C LYS A 33 -7.48 -6.57 -5.52
N ARG A 34 -6.34 -6.89 -6.16
CA ARG A 34 -6.00 -6.39 -7.51
C ARG A 34 -7.16 -6.63 -8.48
N GLY A 35 -7.65 -5.56 -9.11
CA GLY A 35 -8.78 -5.60 -10.06
C GLY A 35 -10.16 -5.44 -9.43
N ASP A 36 -10.30 -5.54 -8.10
CA ASP A 36 -11.56 -5.26 -7.39
C ASP A 36 -11.60 -3.79 -6.95
N TYR A 37 -12.05 -2.92 -7.85
CA TYR A 37 -12.10 -1.47 -7.59
C TYR A 37 -13.00 -1.09 -6.41
N LYS A 38 -14.04 -1.87 -6.11
CA LYS A 38 -14.93 -1.60 -4.97
C LYS A 38 -14.23 -1.91 -3.65
N ALA A 39 -13.55 -3.05 -3.56
CA ALA A 39 -12.76 -3.39 -2.38
C ALA A 39 -11.61 -2.42 -2.16
N LEU A 40 -10.89 -2.04 -3.22
CA LEU A 40 -9.80 -1.06 -3.14
C LEU A 40 -10.30 0.33 -2.69
N TYR A 41 -11.45 0.77 -3.20
CA TYR A 41 -12.06 2.03 -2.75
C TYR A 41 -12.43 1.97 -1.26
N LYS A 42 -13.02 0.85 -0.80
CA LYS A 42 -13.34 0.65 0.60
C LYS A 42 -12.09 0.69 1.49
N ILE A 43 -11.03 -0.03 1.12
CA ILE A 43 -9.75 -0.01 1.86
C ILE A 43 -9.18 1.40 1.93
N SER A 44 -9.31 2.19 0.86
CA SER A 44 -8.84 3.58 0.86
C SER A 44 -9.53 4.44 1.92
N LEU A 45 -10.85 4.25 2.10
CA LEU A 45 -11.64 4.95 3.11
C LEU A 45 -11.31 4.46 4.53
N ASP A 46 -11.31 3.14 4.72
CA ASP A 46 -11.10 2.52 6.03
C ASP A 46 -9.71 2.84 6.62
N HIS A 47 -8.70 3.01 5.75
CA HIS A 47 -7.31 3.27 6.15
C HIS A 47 -6.82 4.70 5.86
N ASN A 48 -7.73 5.61 5.45
CA ASN A 48 -7.39 6.99 5.07
C ASN A 48 -6.21 7.08 4.08
N LEU A 49 -6.20 6.17 3.11
CA LEU A 49 -5.22 6.11 2.03
C LEU A 49 -5.78 6.79 0.79
N THR A 50 -4.91 7.42 0.01
CA THR A 50 -5.32 7.99 -1.28
C THR A 50 -5.56 6.86 -2.28
N LEU A 51 -6.52 7.03 -3.19
CA LEU A 51 -6.78 6.03 -4.24
C LEU A 51 -5.55 5.77 -5.13
N GLN A 52 -4.69 6.78 -5.30
CA GLN A 52 -3.43 6.65 -6.00
C GLN A 52 -2.46 5.73 -5.25
N ALA A 53 -2.34 5.86 -3.92
CA ALA A 53 -1.52 4.98 -3.10
C ALA A 53 -2.04 3.54 -3.14
N VAL A 54 -3.35 3.33 -2.96
CA VAL A 54 -3.97 2.00 -3.05
C VAL A 54 -3.79 1.40 -4.45
N GLY A 55 -3.96 2.19 -5.50
CA GLY A 55 -3.74 1.77 -6.89
C GLY A 55 -2.28 1.49 -7.23
N TYR A 56 -1.33 2.16 -6.57
CA TYR A 56 0.09 1.84 -6.66
C TYR A 56 0.39 0.50 -5.99
N ILE A 57 -0.02 0.33 -4.73
CA ILE A 57 0.23 -0.88 -3.94
C ILE A 57 -0.40 -2.10 -4.60
N SER A 58 -1.63 -2.00 -5.14
CA SER A 58 -2.31 -3.14 -5.75
C SER A 58 -1.59 -3.67 -6.99
N ARG A 59 -0.73 -2.88 -7.60
CA ARG A 59 0.11 -3.25 -8.75
C ARG A 59 1.49 -3.77 -8.36
N LEU A 60 1.90 -3.65 -7.10
CA LEU A 60 3.14 -4.25 -6.60
C LEU A 60 3.02 -5.77 -6.57
N ASP A 61 4.14 -6.44 -6.79
CA ASP A 61 4.28 -7.86 -6.53
C ASP A 61 4.57 -8.13 -5.05
N LEU A 62 4.14 -9.30 -4.57
CA LEU A 62 4.35 -9.70 -3.18
C LEU A 62 5.84 -9.67 -2.77
N ARG A 63 6.75 -9.99 -3.70
CA ARG A 63 8.19 -9.95 -3.45
C ARG A 63 8.69 -8.53 -3.16
N GLU A 64 8.11 -7.52 -3.80
CA GLU A 64 8.52 -6.11 -3.61
C GLU A 64 8.19 -5.63 -2.19
N ILE A 65 7.01 -5.99 -1.66
CA ILE A 65 6.60 -5.63 -0.30
C ILE A 65 7.27 -6.49 0.78
N GLU A 66 7.74 -7.68 0.42
CA GLU A 66 8.51 -8.55 1.33
C GLU A 66 9.94 -8.07 1.47
N ILE A 67 10.56 -7.53 0.42
CA ILE A 67 11.92 -6.98 0.51
C ILE A 67 11.90 -5.58 1.13
N ALA A 68 10.82 -4.82 0.97
CA ALA A 68 10.66 -3.50 1.56
C ALA A 68 10.77 -3.54 3.10
N ARG A 69 11.75 -2.79 3.61
CA ARG A 69 11.90 -2.48 5.04
C ARG A 69 11.75 -0.98 5.26
N ALA A 70 10.96 -0.59 6.25
CA ALA A 70 11.10 0.74 6.85
C ALA A 70 12.45 0.77 7.59
N ASN A 71 13.49 1.29 6.94
CA ASN A 71 14.69 1.75 7.64
C ASN A 71 14.40 3.10 8.28
#